data_AF-E6QUT9-F1
#
_entry.id   AF-E6QUT9-F1
#
_cell.length_a   1.000
_cell.length_b   1.000
_cell.length_c   1.000
_cell.angle_alpha   90.00
_cell.angle_beta   90.00
_cell.angle_gamma   90.00
#
_symmetry.space_group_name_H-M   'P 1'
#
loop_
_entity.id
_entity.type
_entity.pdbx_description
1 polymer ?
#
loop_
_entity_poly.entity_id
_entity_poly.type
_entity_poly.pdbx_seq_one_letter_code
_entity_poly.pdbx_strand_id
1 'polypeptide(L)'
;MLKHLYIRQELPKKLTDTHRRFLLLFVRAEPDWTLMPFDHLKDLPAIRWKLLNLEKLRTVNKTRFELQPSELIARFNRYSG
;
A
#
# COMPACT_ATOMS: atom_id res chain seq x y z
N MET A 1 4.26 12.45 19.32
CA MET A 1 5.23 13.05 18.38
C MET A 1 6.08 12.01 17.63
N LEU A 2 6.45 10.86 18.21
CA LEU A 2 7.37 9.87 17.57
C LEU A 2 6.74 8.88 16.55
N LYS A 3 5.44 8.55 16.64
CA LYS A 3 4.81 7.52 15.77
C LYS A 3 4.83 7.87 14.28
N HIS A 4 4.64 9.14 13.91
CA HIS A 4 4.60 9.55 12.51
C HIS A 4 5.96 9.47 11.82
N LEU A 5 7.04 9.71 12.57
CA LEU A 5 8.41 9.59 12.04
C LEU A 5 8.74 8.13 11.74
N TYR A 6 8.38 7.22 12.66
CA TYR A 6 8.60 5.79 12.48
C TYR A 6 7.94 5.25 11.20
N ILE A 7 6.67 5.57 10.98
CA ILE A 7 5.93 5.11 9.78
C ILE A 7 6.56 5.65 8.49
N ARG A 8 7.08 6.88 8.50
CA ARG A 8 7.59 7.53 7.29
C ARG A 8 9.05 7.22 6.97
N GLN A 9 9.88 6.91 7.97
CA GLN A 9 11.33 6.77 7.77
C GLN A 9 11.85 5.37 8.09
N GLU A 10 11.32 4.73 9.12
CA GLU A 10 11.86 3.47 9.64
C GLU A 10 11.10 2.25 9.11
N LEU A 11 9.77 2.33 9.05
CA LEU A 11 8.95 1.25 8.52
C LEU A 11 9.31 0.89 7.06
N PRO A 12 9.50 1.85 6.12
CA PRO A 12 9.82 1.51 4.73
C PRO A 12 11.10 0.69 4.57
N LYS A 13 12.10 0.94 5.42
CA LYS A 13 13.38 0.20 5.44
C LYS A 13 13.21 -1.26 5.89
N LYS A 14 12.18 -1.55 6.67
CA LYS A 14 11.88 -2.89 7.22
C LYS A 14 10.91 -3.71 6.35
N LEU A 15 10.44 -3.15 5.23
CA LEU A 15 9.55 -3.87 4.32
C LEU A 15 10.34 -4.92 3.53
N THR A 16 9.98 -6.19 3.71
CA THR A 16 10.42 -7.30 2.86
C THR A 16 9.84 -7.15 1.45
N ASP A 17 10.38 -7.90 0.49
CA ASP A 17 9.85 -7.92 -0.87
C ASP A 17 8.39 -8.39 -0.92
N THR A 18 8.01 -9.34 -0.07
CA THR A 18 6.61 -9.77 0.10
C THR A 18 5.71 -8.61 0.54
N HIS A 19 6.13 -7.81 1.52
CA HIS A 19 5.38 -6.63 1.95
C HIS A 19 5.28 -5.58 0.84
N ARG A 20 6.37 -5.33 0.10
CA ARG A 20 6.39 -4.39 -1.03
C ARG A 20 5.43 -4.84 -2.13
N ARG A 21 5.44 -6.13 -2.47
CA ARG A 21 4.53 -6.75 -3.45
C ARG A 21 3.07 -6.63 -3.01
N PHE A 22 2.76 -6.95 -1.76
CA PHE A 22 1.41 -6.79 -1.22
C PHE A 22 0.93 -5.34 -1.36
N LEU A 23 1.73 -4.36 -0.91
CA LEU A 23 1.36 -2.94 -0.99
C LEU A 23 1.15 -2.45 -2.43
N LEU A 24 1.96 -2.94 -3.39
CA LEU A 24 1.79 -2.60 -4.82
C LEU A 24 0.47 -3.12 -5.39
N LEU A 25 0.14 -4.37 -5.12
CA LEU A 25 -1.12 -4.98 -5.52
C LEU A 25 -2.31 -4.31 -4.83
N PHE A 26 -2.13 -3.95 -3.55
CA PHE A 26 -3.13 -3.23 -2.77
C PHE A 26 -3.47 -1.86 -3.36
N VAL A 27 -2.48 -1.03 -3.72
CA VAL A 27 -2.74 0.30 -4.32
C VAL A 27 -3.33 0.23 -5.73
N ARG A 28 -3.23 -0.93 -6.40
CA ARG A 28 -3.94 -1.26 -7.64
C ARG A 28 -5.37 -1.75 -7.42
N ALA A 29 -5.84 -1.80 -6.17
CA ALA A 29 -7.12 -2.38 -5.77
C ALA A 29 -7.26 -3.88 -6.05
N GLU A 30 -6.15 -4.59 -6.25
CA GLU A 30 -6.09 -6.02 -6.54
C GLU A 30 -5.21 -6.76 -5.50
N PRO A 31 -5.50 -6.64 -4.19
CA PRO A 31 -4.62 -7.20 -3.15
C PRO A 31 -4.52 -8.72 -3.24
N ASP A 32 -3.30 -9.24 -3.18
CA ASP A 32 -3.04 -10.67 -2.98
C ASP A 32 -2.92 -10.95 -1.47
N TRP A 33 -4.01 -11.45 -0.89
CA TRP A 33 -4.09 -11.73 0.55
C TRP A 33 -3.14 -12.85 1.00
N THR A 34 -2.70 -13.72 0.08
CA THR A 34 -1.79 -14.84 0.42
C THR A 34 -0.38 -14.38 0.78
N LEU A 35 -0.03 -13.13 0.43
CA LEU A 35 1.24 -12.50 0.79
C LEU A 35 1.29 -12.04 2.25
N MET A 36 0.18 -12.12 3.00
CA MET A 36 0.12 -11.73 4.40
C MET A 36 -0.33 -12.92 5.26
N PRO A 37 0.33 -13.19 6.41
CA PRO A 37 0.01 -14.34 7.27
C PRO A 37 -1.24 -14.13 8.13
N PHE A 38 -2.10 -13.15 7.79
CA PHE A 38 -3.21 -12.69 8.62
C PHE A 38 -4.53 -12.85 7.88
N ASP A 39 -5.24 -13.96 8.13
CA ASP A 39 -6.48 -14.29 7.42
C ASP A 39 -7.58 -13.22 7.55
N HIS A 40 -7.64 -12.54 8.71
CA HIS A 40 -8.62 -11.50 9.02
C HIS A 40 -8.27 -10.12 8.48
N LEU A 41 -7.11 -9.95 7.81
CA LEU A 41 -6.66 -8.64 7.31
C LEU A 41 -7.68 -8.01 6.36
N LYS A 42 -8.30 -8.83 5.50
CA LYS A 42 -9.35 -8.43 4.55
C LYS A 42 -10.65 -7.96 5.24
N ASP A 43 -10.81 -8.31 6.51
CA ASP A 43 -12.01 -8.00 7.30
C ASP A 43 -11.86 -6.71 8.12
N LEU A 44 -10.64 -6.18 8.22
CA LEU A 44 -10.39 -4.94 8.94
C LEU A 44 -11.13 -3.76 8.28
N PRO A 45 -11.94 -2.99 9.05
CA PRO A 45 -12.73 -1.89 8.50
C PRO A 45 -11.89 -0.85 7.74
N ALA A 46 -10.72 -0.49 8.27
CA ALA A 46 -9.82 0.47 7.63
C ALA A 46 -9.28 -0.02 6.27
N ILE A 47 -9.03 -1.33 6.14
CA ILE A 47 -8.56 -1.95 4.91
C ILE A 47 -9.67 -1.93 3.86
N ARG A 48 -10.89 -2.37 4.23
CA ARG A 48 -12.07 -2.32 3.35
C ARG A 48 -12.37 -0.90 2.89
N TRP A 49 -12.32 0.07 3.81
CA TRP A 49 -12.52 1.48 3.47
C TRP A 49 -11.47 2.00 2.48
N LYS A 50 -10.20 1.61 2.64
CA LYS A 50 -9.16 2.04 1.71
C LYS A 50 -9.37 1.45 0.31
N LEU A 51 -9.80 0.19 0.19
CA LEU A 51 -10.13 -0.43 -1.09
C LEU A 51 -11.31 0.27 -1.77
N LEU A 52 -12.39 0.57 -1.03
CA LEU A 52 -13.53 1.34 -1.56
C LEU A 52 -13.09 2.71 -2.10
N ASN A 53 -12.19 3.40 -1.40
CA ASN A 53 -11.65 4.68 -1.86
C ASN A 53 -10.78 4.54 -3.12
N LEU A 54 -10.03 3.45 -3.24
CA LEU A 54 -9.24 3.17 -4.45
C LEU A 54 -10.15 2.90 -5.65
N GLU A 55 -11.22 2.12 -5.46
CA GLU A 55 -12.23 1.90 -6.50
C GLU A 55 -12.94 3.19 -6.92
N LYS A 56 -13.32 4.03 -5.94
CA LYS A 56 -13.87 5.35 -6.23
C LYS A 56 -12.87 6.24 -6.97
N LEU A 57 -11.59 6.19 -6.61
CA LEU A 57 -10.56 6.98 -7.27
C LEU A 57 -10.35 6.50 -8.72
N ARG A 58 -10.40 5.19 -8.97
CA ARG A 58 -10.31 4.60 -10.32
C ARG A 58 -11.38 5.15 -11.26
N THR A 59 -12.58 5.39 -10.75
CA THR A 59 -13.70 5.93 -11.56
C THR A 59 -13.69 7.45 -11.65
N VAL A 60 -13.40 8.15 -10.55
CA VAL A 60 -13.48 9.63 -10.48
C VAL A 60 -12.21 10.32 -11.02
N ASN A 61 -11.04 9.70 -10.90
CA ASN A 61 -9.77 10.24 -11.38
C ASN A 61 -8.79 9.11 -11.74
N LYS A 62 -9.02 8.50 -12.90
CA LYS A 62 -8.20 7.40 -13.43
C LYS A 62 -6.71 7.75 -13.51
N THR A 63 -6.36 8.96 -13.97
CA THR A 63 -4.96 9.41 -14.03
C THR A 63 -4.29 9.37 -12.66
N ARG A 64 -4.95 9.91 -11.62
CA ARG A 64 -4.39 9.87 -10.25
C ARG A 64 -4.30 8.43 -9.73
N PHE A 65 -5.28 7.59 -10.03
CA PHE A 65 -5.27 6.19 -9.65
C PHE A 65 -4.05 5.45 -10.24
N GLU A 66 -3.81 5.60 -11.55
CA GLU A 66 -2.71 4.96 -12.29
C GLU A 66 -1.32 5.47 -11.89
N LEU A 67 -1.21 6.70 -11.36
CA LEU A 67 0.05 7.25 -10.87
C LEU A 67 0.51 6.64 -9.53
N GLN A 68 -0.41 6.16 -8.69
CA GLN A 68 -0.07 5.71 -7.32
C GLN A 68 0.96 4.57 -7.27
N PRO A 69 0.88 3.50 -8.10
CA PRO A 69 1.88 2.44 -8.08
C PRO A 69 3.29 2.96 -8.40
N SER A 70 3.43 3.84 -9.40
CA SER A 70 4.72 4.42 -9.78
C SER A 70 5.30 5.31 -8.67
N GLU A 71 4.47 6.12 -8.02
CA GLU A 71 4.88 6.91 -6.84
C GLU A 71 5.35 6.00 -5.69
N LEU A 72 4.69 4.86 -5.48
CA LEU A 72 5.05 3.92 -4.43
C LEU A 72 6.39 3.20 -4.73
N ILE A 73 6.62 2.78 -5.98
CA ILE A 73 7.90 2.20 -6.41
C ILE A 73 9.05 3.20 -6.19
N ALA A 74 8.87 4.46 -6.61
CA ALA A 74 9.88 5.49 -6.40
C ALA A 74 10.20 5.70 -4.91
N ARG A 75 9.21 5.55 -4.02
CA ARG A 75 9.41 5.63 -2.57
C ARG A 75 10.18 4.41 -2.04
N PHE A 76 9.89 3.19 -2.50
CA PHE A 76 10.67 2.02 -2.10
C PHE A 76 12.15 2.15 -2.49
N ASN A 77 12.42 2.67 -3.69
CA ASN A 77 13.80 2.86 -4.17
C ASN A 77 14.56 3.89 -3.34
N ARG A 78 13.89 4.91 -2.79
CA ARG A 78 14.53 5.89 -1.87
C ARG A 78 15.10 5.26 -0.61
N TYR A 79 14.55 4.12 -0.16
CA TYR A 79 15.00 3.41 1.04
C TYR A 79 15.73 2.10 0.70
N SER A 80 16.00 1.86 -0.58
CA SER A 80 16.81 0.74 -1.06
C SER A 80 18.22 1.28 -1.31
N GLY A 81 18.95 1.51 -0.22
CA GLY A 81 20.38 1.78 -0.22
C GLY A 81 21.13 0.52 0.16
#